data_AF-A0A255YY03-F1
#
_entry.id   AF-A0A255YY03-F1
#
_cell.length_a   1.000
_cell.length_b   1.000
_cell.length_c   1.000
_cell.angle_alpha   90.00
_cell.angle_beta   90.00
_cell.angle_gamma   90.00
#
_symmetry.space_group_name_H-M   'P 1'
#
loop_
_entity.id
_entity.type
_entity.pdbx_description
1 polymer ?
#
loop_
_entity_poly.entity_id
_entity_poly.type
_entity_poly.pdbx_seq_one_letter_code
_entity_poly.pdbx_strand_id
1 'polypeptide(L)'
;MLHGADDRPNGPFDETDGATIPTGTGGGLRSSLLSALGVLVLIATTTVALAFSLAMDAFAAALGKGAALRRPNMGQALTVGVVFGGFQFLMPLVGFALGLAFADIVAAVDHWIAFVLLGLVGGRMAWEAWQGGDGEEQGPAGMTLMLSALFMAGFATSVDALAIGVPMAFFDEPILVSALVIGLVTFGLSTIGVLLGRAVGPLLGRWAVGIGGVGLMLLGTKILIQHLGT
;
A
#
# COMPACT_ATOMS: atom_id res chain seq x y z
N MET A 1 -83.66 -5.20 28.10
CA MET A 1 -83.73 -4.03 29.00
C MET A 1 -82.36 -3.36 28.92
N LEU A 2 -82.12 -2.13 28.48
CA LEU A 2 -82.85 -0.94 28.00
C LEU A 2 -81.82 -0.18 27.11
N HIS A 3 -82.18 0.30 25.91
CA HIS A 3 -82.39 1.74 25.60
C HIS A 3 -81.07 2.56 25.71
N GLY A 4 -80.39 3.05 24.65
CA GLY A 4 -80.89 3.81 23.49
C GLY A 4 -80.85 5.31 23.81
N ALA A 5 -79.86 6.04 23.28
CA ALA A 5 -79.93 7.49 22.97
C ALA A 5 -78.61 7.98 22.33
N ASP A 6 -78.68 8.18 21.02
CA ASP A 6 -77.88 9.11 20.23
C ASP A 6 -78.50 10.52 20.42
N ASP A 7 -77.68 11.56 20.60
CA ASP A 7 -78.09 12.95 20.36
C ASP A 7 -76.86 13.85 20.24
N ARG A 8 -76.54 14.27 19.01
CA ARG A 8 -75.74 15.46 18.71
C ARG A 8 -76.65 16.69 18.66
N PRO A 9 -76.12 17.92 18.85
CA PRO A 9 -75.88 18.73 17.64
C PRO A 9 -74.68 19.71 17.72
N ASN A 10 -73.86 19.66 16.67
CA ASN A 10 -73.39 20.75 15.80
C ASN A 10 -73.21 22.19 16.36
N GLY A 11 -71.96 22.68 16.33
CA GLY A 11 -71.56 24.09 16.33
C GLY A 11 -70.10 24.23 15.87
N PRO A 12 -69.69 25.32 15.20
CA PRO A 12 -69.03 25.20 13.90
C PRO A 12 -67.58 25.71 13.85
N PHE A 13 -66.86 25.37 12.77
CA PHE A 13 -65.58 25.95 12.33
C PHE A 13 -64.40 25.93 13.33
N ASP A 14 -63.51 24.97 13.16
CA ASP A 14 -62.07 25.26 13.19
C ASP A 14 -61.39 24.49 12.05
N GLU A 15 -61.58 25.02 10.86
CA GLU A 15 -60.75 24.75 9.69
C GLU A 15 -59.43 25.52 9.88
N THR A 16 -58.58 25.02 10.76
CA THR A 16 -57.16 25.35 10.72
C THR A 16 -56.45 24.19 10.04
N ASP A 17 -56.29 24.38 8.74
CA ASP A 17 -55.31 23.74 7.89
C ASP A 17 -53.99 23.53 8.65
N GLY A 18 -53.86 22.34 9.25
CA GLY A 18 -52.59 21.72 9.55
C GLY A 18 -51.97 21.29 8.25
N ALA A 19 -51.58 22.26 7.42
CA ALA A 19 -50.74 22.07 6.27
C ALA A 19 -49.52 21.29 6.74
N THR A 20 -49.50 20.00 6.39
CA THR A 20 -48.32 19.16 6.45
C THR A 20 -47.34 19.75 5.46
N ILE A 21 -46.58 20.75 5.90
CA ILE A 21 -45.46 21.28 5.14
C ILE A 21 -44.44 20.14 5.07
N PRO A 22 -44.07 19.64 3.87
CA PRO A 22 -42.94 18.75 3.75
C PRO A 22 -41.65 19.59 3.94
N THR A 23 -41.28 19.87 5.19
CA THR A 23 -39.97 20.39 5.57
C THR A 23 -38.95 19.23 5.55
N GLY A 24 -38.65 18.71 4.36
CA GLY A 24 -37.89 17.45 4.28
C GLY A 24 -36.84 17.32 3.18
N THR A 25 -36.75 18.23 2.21
CA THR A 25 -35.87 17.98 1.05
C THR A 25 -34.45 18.54 1.21
N GLY A 26 -34.26 19.58 2.03
CA GLY A 26 -32.95 20.23 2.23
C GLY A 26 -32.04 19.53 3.24
N GLY A 27 -32.60 18.82 4.23
CA GLY A 27 -31.83 18.08 5.24
C GLY A 27 -31.22 16.79 4.67
N GLY A 28 -31.99 16.07 3.84
CA GLY A 28 -31.56 14.83 3.21
C GLY A 28 -30.45 15.03 2.18
N LEU A 29 -30.47 16.14 1.43
CA LEU A 29 -29.40 16.45 0.48
C LEU A 29 -28.09 16.77 1.21
N ARG A 30 -28.14 17.56 2.29
CA ARG A 30 -26.94 17.90 3.06
C ARG A 30 -26.37 16.69 3.81
N SER A 31 -27.21 15.84 4.39
CA SER A 31 -26.73 14.61 5.05
C SER A 31 -26.17 13.60 4.05
N SER A 32 -26.78 13.47 2.86
CA SER A 32 -26.27 12.61 1.77
C SER A 32 -24.96 13.15 1.17
N LEU A 33 -24.83 14.48 1.04
CA LEU A 33 -23.59 15.10 0.60
C LEU A 33 -22.50 14.99 1.67
N LEU A 34 -22.82 15.14 2.95
CA LEU A 34 -21.87 14.99 4.04
C LEU A 34 -21.41 13.53 4.21
N SER A 35 -22.31 12.55 4.03
CA SER A 35 -21.92 11.13 4.04
C SER A 35 -21.10 10.77 2.80
N ALA A 36 -21.48 11.25 1.61
CA ALA A 36 -20.69 11.05 0.39
C ALA A 36 -19.31 11.71 0.48
N LEU A 37 -19.22 12.95 0.99
CA LEU A 37 -17.94 13.61 1.28
C LEU A 37 -17.12 12.82 2.31
N GLY A 38 -17.75 12.33 3.37
CA GLY A 38 -17.07 11.53 4.39
C GLY A 38 -16.47 10.24 3.84
N VAL A 39 -17.23 9.51 3.01
CA VAL A 39 -16.76 8.30 2.33
C VAL A 39 -15.63 8.62 1.35
N LEU A 40 -15.75 9.71 0.58
CA LEU A 40 -14.74 10.11 -0.39
C LEU A 40 -13.43 10.54 0.28
N VAL A 41 -13.51 11.25 1.40
CA VAL A 41 -12.34 11.61 2.25
C VAL A 41 -11.70 10.37 2.86
N LEU A 42 -12.50 9.41 3.34
CA LEU A 42 -12.00 8.16 3.92
C LEU A 42 -11.21 7.36 2.88
N ILE A 43 -11.79 7.12 1.70
CA ILE A 43 -11.14 6.40 0.59
C ILE A 43 -9.83 7.10 0.21
N ALA A 44 -9.88 8.40 -0.07
CA ALA A 44 -8.69 9.16 -0.45
C ALA A 44 -7.56 9.09 0.60
N THR A 45 -7.90 9.15 1.89
CA THR A 45 -6.93 9.06 2.97
C THR A 45 -6.30 7.67 3.05
N THR A 46 -7.10 6.61 2.90
CA THR A 46 -6.59 5.22 2.91
C THR A 46 -5.68 4.93 1.73
N THR A 47 -6.03 5.35 0.51
CA THR A 47 -5.22 5.12 -0.69
C THR A 47 -3.88 5.84 -0.62
N VAL A 48 -3.86 7.08 -0.10
CA VAL A 48 -2.61 7.83 0.12
C VAL A 48 -1.77 7.20 1.22
N ALA A 49 -2.37 6.76 2.33
CA ALA A 49 -1.65 6.09 3.41
C ALA A 49 -1.03 4.77 2.94
N LEU A 50 -1.77 3.97 2.16
CA LEU A 50 -1.27 2.74 1.55
C LEU A 50 -0.13 3.01 0.57
N ALA A 51 -0.29 4.01 -0.31
CA ALA A 51 0.76 4.41 -1.25
C ALA A 51 2.05 4.82 -0.53
N PHE A 52 1.94 5.59 0.55
CA PHE A 52 3.10 5.99 1.33
C PHE A 52 3.74 4.79 2.03
N SER A 53 2.94 3.92 2.67
CA SER A 53 3.42 2.73 3.36
C SER A 53 4.21 1.81 2.43
N LEU A 54 3.67 1.50 1.24
CA LEU A 54 4.34 0.66 0.24
C LEU A 54 5.58 1.35 -0.35
N ALA A 55 5.55 2.67 -0.51
CA ALA A 55 6.70 3.41 -1.02
C ALA A 55 7.88 3.45 -0.03
N MET A 56 7.67 3.21 1.25
CA MET A 56 8.74 3.27 2.26
C MET A 56 9.78 2.16 2.08
N ASP A 57 9.37 0.94 1.74
CA ASP A 57 10.30 -0.16 1.52
C ASP A 57 11.19 0.10 0.29
N ALA A 58 10.58 0.63 -0.78
CA ALA A 58 11.30 1.06 -1.99
C ALA A 58 12.20 2.27 -1.72
N PHE A 59 11.75 3.22 -0.90
CA PHE A 59 12.55 4.37 -0.46
C PHE A 59 13.79 3.93 0.32
N ALA A 60 13.65 2.98 1.25
CA ALA A 60 14.75 2.46 2.04
C ALA A 60 15.80 1.76 1.15
N ALA A 61 15.35 0.92 0.21
CA ALA A 61 16.22 0.28 -0.78
C ALA A 61 16.94 1.30 -1.68
N ALA A 62 16.21 2.33 -2.16
CA ALA A 62 16.76 3.41 -2.97
C ALA A 62 17.77 4.27 -2.20
N LEU A 63 17.52 4.54 -0.92
CA LEU A 63 18.42 5.26 -0.02
C LEU A 63 19.70 4.47 0.24
N GLY A 64 19.60 3.17 0.51
CA GLY A 64 20.75 2.27 0.65
C GLY A 64 21.60 2.25 -0.63
N LYS A 65 20.95 2.15 -1.80
CA LYS A 65 21.62 2.21 -3.09
C LYS A 65 22.31 3.56 -3.33
N GLY A 66 21.64 4.67 -3.00
CA GLY A 66 22.21 6.03 -3.09
C GLY A 66 23.41 6.23 -2.17
N ALA A 67 23.42 5.60 -0.99
CA ALA A 67 24.54 5.65 -0.05
C ALA A 67 25.75 4.81 -0.50
N ALA A 68 25.51 3.69 -1.19
CA ALA A 68 26.57 2.87 -1.78
C ALA A 68 27.18 3.51 -3.04
N LEU A 69 26.39 4.28 -3.80
CA LEU A 69 26.86 5.02 -4.96
C LEU A 69 27.68 6.25 -4.53
N ARG A 70 28.97 6.28 -4.86
CA ARG A 70 29.86 7.40 -4.53
C ARG A 70 29.41 8.75 -5.10
N ARG A 71 28.79 8.76 -6.29
CA ARG A 71 28.24 9.96 -6.96
C ARG A 71 27.11 9.57 -7.95
N PRO A 72 25.89 9.27 -7.48
CA PRO A 72 24.79 9.03 -8.40
C PRO A 72 24.46 10.30 -9.18
N ASN A 73 24.35 10.15 -10.49
CA ASN A 73 23.85 11.21 -11.38
C ASN A 73 22.31 11.25 -11.32
N MET A 74 21.71 12.39 -11.65
CA MET A 74 20.26 12.54 -11.70
C MET A 74 19.59 11.48 -12.59
N GLY A 75 20.25 11.10 -13.70
CA GLY A 75 19.79 10.01 -14.56
C GLY A 75 19.70 8.66 -13.85
N GLN A 76 20.66 8.32 -12.98
CA GLN A 76 20.62 7.07 -12.20
C GLN A 76 19.54 7.09 -11.13
N ALA A 77 19.32 8.25 -10.47
CA ALA A 77 18.22 8.42 -9.53
C ALA A 77 16.86 8.23 -10.23
N LEU A 78 16.71 8.80 -11.44
CA LEU A 78 15.53 8.58 -12.28
C LEU A 78 15.37 7.12 -12.68
N THR A 79 16.44 6.44 -13.13
CA THR A 79 16.37 5.01 -13.49
C THR A 79 15.89 4.17 -12.31
N VAL A 80 16.41 4.44 -11.10
CA VAL A 80 15.95 3.77 -9.87
C VAL A 80 14.49 4.06 -9.60
N GLY A 81 14.07 5.34 -9.69
CA GLY A 81 12.67 5.73 -9.57
C GLY A 81 11.77 5.00 -10.56
N VAL A 82 12.14 4.94 -11.84
CA VAL A 82 11.36 4.25 -12.89
C VAL A 82 11.22 2.76 -12.59
N VAL A 83 12.30 2.10 -12.18
CA VAL A 83 12.26 0.67 -11.88
C VAL A 83 11.35 0.38 -10.67
N PHE A 84 11.57 1.05 -9.54
CA PHE A 84 10.75 0.83 -8.34
C PHE A 84 9.30 1.27 -8.56
N GLY A 85 9.07 2.46 -9.13
CA GLY A 85 7.72 2.94 -9.41
C GLY A 85 6.98 2.07 -10.43
N GLY A 86 7.68 1.54 -11.43
CA GLY A 86 7.12 0.62 -12.41
C GLY A 86 6.70 -0.71 -11.80
N PHE A 87 7.54 -1.31 -10.95
CA PHE A 87 7.16 -2.51 -10.22
C PHE A 87 6.00 -2.26 -9.24
N GLN A 88 6.03 -1.16 -8.48
CA GLN A 88 4.96 -0.81 -7.53
C GLN A 88 3.63 -0.44 -8.22
N PHE A 89 3.67 -0.01 -9.49
CA PHE A 89 2.48 0.15 -10.32
C PHE A 89 1.94 -1.19 -10.83
N LEU A 90 2.83 -2.06 -11.33
CA LEU A 90 2.44 -3.32 -11.96
C LEU A 90 1.93 -4.34 -10.95
N MET A 91 2.55 -4.43 -9.77
CA MET A 91 2.27 -5.48 -8.80
C MET A 91 0.86 -5.44 -8.18
N PRO A 92 0.29 -4.28 -7.81
CA PRO A 92 -1.11 -4.20 -7.39
C PRO A 92 -2.09 -4.69 -8.47
N LEU A 93 -1.81 -4.43 -9.75
CA LEU A 93 -2.64 -4.91 -10.86
C LEU A 93 -2.55 -6.42 -11.02
N VAL A 94 -1.35 -6.99 -10.88
CA VAL A 94 -1.15 -8.46 -10.89
C VAL A 94 -1.87 -9.09 -9.69
N GLY A 95 -1.71 -8.54 -8.49
CA GLY A 95 -2.41 -8.98 -7.29
C GLY A 95 -3.93 -8.94 -7.46
N PHE A 96 -4.45 -7.85 -8.02
CA PHE A 96 -5.88 -7.69 -8.32
C PHE A 96 -6.38 -8.74 -9.33
N ALA A 97 -5.64 -8.96 -10.42
CA ALA A 97 -5.99 -9.98 -11.41
C ALA A 97 -5.98 -11.40 -10.81
N LEU A 98 -5.02 -11.69 -9.92
CA LEU A 98 -5.01 -12.94 -9.16
C LEU A 98 -6.23 -13.01 -8.22
N GLY A 99 -6.57 -11.94 -7.50
CA GLY A 99 -7.76 -11.88 -6.66
C GLY A 99 -9.05 -12.20 -7.42
N LEU A 100 -9.20 -11.66 -8.65
CA LEU A 100 -10.32 -11.97 -9.54
C LEU A 100 -10.32 -13.42 -10.03
N ALA A 101 -9.15 -13.96 -10.41
CA ALA A 101 -9.02 -15.31 -10.95
C ALA A 101 -9.20 -16.42 -9.89
N PHE A 102 -8.96 -16.09 -8.62
CA PHE A 102 -8.97 -17.04 -7.51
C PHE A 102 -10.12 -16.82 -6.51
N ALA A 103 -11.16 -16.04 -6.85
CA ALA A 103 -12.30 -15.74 -5.97
C ALA A 103 -12.97 -16.99 -5.35
N ASP A 104 -12.99 -18.11 -6.08
CA ASP A 104 -13.55 -19.40 -5.59
C ASP A 104 -12.54 -20.25 -4.80
N ILE A 105 -11.23 -20.00 -4.91
CA ILE A 105 -10.14 -20.79 -4.31
C ILE A 105 -9.62 -20.15 -3.01
N VAL A 106 -9.71 -18.83 -2.86
CA VAL A 106 -9.19 -18.09 -1.69
C VAL A 106 -9.80 -18.56 -0.37
N ALA A 107 -11.03 -19.08 -0.36
CA ALA A 107 -11.66 -19.65 0.85
C ALA A 107 -10.98 -20.93 1.38
N ALA A 108 -10.15 -21.62 0.59
CA ALA A 108 -9.48 -22.87 0.96
C ALA A 108 -7.95 -22.77 1.08
N VAL A 109 -7.33 -21.69 0.61
CA VAL A 109 -5.87 -21.59 0.41
C VAL A 109 -5.23 -20.48 1.28
N ASP A 110 -5.84 -20.18 2.42
CA ASP A 110 -5.35 -19.13 3.32
C ASP A 110 -3.96 -19.45 3.94
N HIS A 111 -3.62 -20.74 4.08
CA HIS A 111 -2.43 -21.15 4.84
C HIS A 111 -1.21 -21.49 3.97
N TRP A 112 -1.41 -22.07 2.78
CA TRP A 112 -0.31 -22.54 1.93
C TRP A 112 0.32 -21.40 1.10
N ILE A 113 -0.47 -20.40 0.72
CA ILE A 113 0.03 -19.23 -0.03
C ILE A 113 0.94 -18.37 0.86
N ALA A 114 0.56 -18.12 2.12
CA ALA A 114 1.40 -17.41 3.09
C ALA A 114 2.74 -18.12 3.31
N PHE A 115 2.73 -19.46 3.44
CA PHE A 115 3.95 -20.27 3.62
C PHE A 115 4.88 -20.20 2.41
N VAL A 116 4.34 -20.29 1.18
CA VAL A 116 5.16 -20.23 -0.04
C VAL A 116 5.71 -18.82 -0.26
N LEU A 117 4.92 -17.78 -0.05
CA LEU A 117 5.38 -16.39 -0.18
C LEU A 117 6.45 -16.05 0.87
N LEU A 118 6.25 -16.45 2.13
CA LEU A 118 7.22 -16.20 3.20
C LEU A 118 8.49 -17.06 3.02
N GLY A 119 8.35 -18.28 2.52
CA GLY A 119 9.47 -19.15 2.16
C GLY A 119 10.31 -18.60 1.01
N LEU A 120 9.67 -18.04 -0.02
CA LEU A 120 10.37 -17.43 -1.16
C LEU A 120 11.10 -16.14 -0.74
N VAL A 121 10.46 -15.29 0.07
CA VAL A 121 11.04 -14.02 0.56
C VAL A 121 12.16 -14.29 1.56
N GLY A 122 11.92 -15.14 2.57
CA GLY A 122 12.92 -15.50 3.59
C GLY A 122 14.11 -16.27 3.02
N GLY A 123 13.87 -17.20 2.10
CA GLY A 123 14.94 -17.94 1.41
C GLY A 123 15.83 -17.03 0.55
N ARG A 124 15.25 -15.99 -0.04
CA ARG A 124 16.01 -15.04 -0.87
C ARG A 124 16.82 -14.04 -0.05
N MET A 125 16.32 -13.57 1.09
CA MET A 125 17.11 -12.76 2.03
C MET A 125 18.32 -13.54 2.57
N ALA A 126 18.15 -14.84 2.82
CA ALA A 126 19.26 -15.73 3.19
C ALA A 126 20.29 -15.89 2.05
N TRP A 127 19.82 -15.97 0.80
CA TRP A 127 20.67 -16.04 -0.40
C TRP A 127 21.50 -14.77 -0.61
N GLU A 128 20.88 -13.60 -0.47
CA GLU A 128 21.55 -12.29 -0.59
C GLU A 128 22.54 -12.03 0.57
N ALA A 129 22.23 -12.49 1.79
CA ALA A 129 23.15 -12.44 2.93
C ALA A 129 24.39 -13.33 2.74
N TRP A 130 24.27 -14.44 2.00
CA TRP A 130 25.38 -15.33 1.68
C TRP A 130 26.23 -14.88 0.50
N GLN A 131 25.70 -14.04 -0.39
CA GLN A 131 26.45 -13.46 -1.52
C GLN A 131 27.21 -12.18 -1.17
N GLY A 132 27.56 -12.01 0.11
CA GLY A 132 28.29 -10.86 0.60
C GLY A 132 29.58 -10.58 -0.20
N GLY A 133 29.52 -9.51 -0.99
CA GLY A 133 30.65 -8.69 -1.39
C GLY A 133 31.40 -9.18 -2.61
N ASP A 134 31.11 -8.57 -3.76
CA ASP A 134 32.15 -8.27 -4.73
C ASP A 134 31.98 -6.82 -5.21
N GLY A 135 33.03 -6.04 -4.99
CA GLY A 135 33.08 -4.63 -5.36
C GLY A 135 32.97 -4.49 -6.86
N GLU A 136 32.02 -3.67 -7.31
CA GLU A 136 31.82 -3.49 -8.74
C GLU A 136 32.82 -2.47 -9.32
N GLU A 137 33.73 -3.02 -10.11
CA GLU A 137 34.56 -2.35 -11.09
C GLU A 137 33.71 -1.55 -12.08
N GLN A 138 34.17 -0.34 -12.41
CA GLN A 138 33.48 0.64 -13.26
C GLN A 138 33.53 0.30 -14.77
N GLY A 139 33.28 -0.97 -15.14
CA GLY A 139 33.21 -1.44 -16.53
C GLY A 139 31.78 -1.75 -17.02
N PRO A 140 31.59 -2.13 -18.30
CA PRO A 140 30.29 -2.55 -18.85
C PRO A 140 29.62 -3.71 -18.08
N ALA A 141 30.45 -4.58 -17.49
CA ALA A 141 30.02 -5.66 -16.60
C ALA A 141 29.40 -5.12 -15.29
N GLY A 142 29.96 -4.06 -14.72
CA GLY A 142 29.48 -3.45 -13.47
C GLY A 142 28.16 -2.71 -13.62
N MET A 143 27.91 -2.10 -14.79
CA MET A 143 26.61 -1.51 -15.11
C MET A 143 25.51 -2.58 -15.19
N THR A 144 25.87 -3.79 -15.67
CA THR A 144 24.92 -4.91 -15.84
C THR A 144 24.55 -5.52 -14.49
N LEU A 145 25.52 -5.77 -13.60
CA LEU A 145 25.24 -6.26 -12.24
C LEU A 145 24.45 -5.20 -11.43
N MET A 146 24.79 -3.92 -11.56
CA MET A 146 24.08 -2.84 -10.88
C MET A 146 22.60 -2.74 -11.32
N LEU A 147 22.31 -3.01 -12.60
CA LEU A 147 20.95 -3.07 -13.13
C LEU A 147 20.25 -4.35 -12.67
N SER A 148 20.90 -5.51 -12.72
CA SER A 148 20.30 -6.77 -12.25
C SER A 148 19.98 -6.72 -10.76
N ALA A 149 20.86 -6.15 -9.93
CA ALA A 149 20.60 -5.91 -8.51
C ALA A 149 19.44 -4.93 -8.29
N LEU A 150 19.28 -3.92 -9.16
CA LEU A 150 18.13 -3.01 -9.11
C LEU A 150 16.82 -3.72 -9.41
N PHE A 151 16.79 -4.53 -10.45
CA PHE A 151 15.61 -5.29 -10.84
C PHE A 151 15.26 -6.34 -9.78
N MET A 152 16.26 -7.02 -9.22
CA MET A 152 16.08 -7.92 -8.09
C MET A 152 15.50 -7.19 -6.89
N ALA A 153 16.08 -6.06 -6.48
CA ALA A 153 15.58 -5.27 -5.35
C ALA A 153 14.14 -4.78 -5.61
N GLY A 154 13.88 -4.19 -6.77
CA GLY A 154 12.54 -3.77 -7.20
C GLY A 154 11.53 -4.90 -7.09
N PHE A 155 11.82 -6.05 -7.70
CA PHE A 155 10.97 -7.22 -7.62
C PHE A 155 10.73 -7.70 -6.18
N ALA A 156 11.78 -7.80 -5.35
CA ALA A 156 11.64 -8.26 -3.97
C ALA A 156 10.79 -7.32 -3.12
N THR A 157 11.00 -6.01 -3.30
CA THR A 157 10.27 -5.00 -2.54
C THR A 157 8.80 -5.07 -2.92
N SER A 158 8.47 -5.08 -4.21
CA SER A 158 7.10 -5.01 -4.72
C SER A 158 6.23 -6.26 -4.49
N VAL A 159 6.75 -7.31 -3.86
CA VAL A 159 5.93 -8.45 -3.38
C VAL A 159 4.92 -7.94 -2.32
N ASP A 160 5.27 -6.91 -1.57
CA ASP A 160 4.38 -6.23 -0.61
C ASP A 160 3.11 -5.66 -1.30
N ALA A 161 3.28 -5.01 -2.43
CA ALA A 161 2.25 -4.36 -3.22
C ALA A 161 1.40 -5.38 -3.97
N LEU A 162 1.99 -6.51 -4.36
CA LEU A 162 1.24 -7.64 -4.89
C LEU A 162 0.27 -8.20 -3.84
N ALA A 163 0.73 -8.37 -2.60
CA ALA A 163 -0.11 -8.90 -1.51
C ALA A 163 -1.28 -7.96 -1.20
N ILE A 164 -1.09 -6.64 -1.26
CA ILE A 164 -2.17 -5.65 -1.10
C ILE A 164 -3.09 -5.58 -2.32
N GLY A 165 -2.62 -5.91 -3.52
CA GLY A 165 -3.44 -5.95 -4.73
C GLY A 165 -4.54 -7.02 -4.72
N VAL A 166 -4.29 -8.17 -4.08
CA VAL A 166 -5.27 -9.28 -3.99
C VAL A 166 -6.58 -8.87 -3.32
N PRO A 167 -6.58 -8.30 -2.09
CA PRO A 167 -7.82 -7.88 -1.43
C PRO A 167 -8.53 -6.74 -2.16
N MET A 168 -7.82 -5.93 -2.96
CA MET A 168 -8.45 -4.88 -3.78
C MET A 168 -9.40 -5.44 -4.84
N ALA A 169 -9.28 -6.72 -5.23
CA ALA A 169 -10.22 -7.38 -6.15
C ALA A 169 -11.64 -7.49 -5.60
N PHE A 170 -11.79 -7.41 -4.28
CA PHE A 170 -13.09 -7.50 -3.60
C PHE A 170 -13.66 -6.12 -3.25
N PHE A 171 -12.90 -5.04 -3.50
CA PHE A 171 -13.36 -3.67 -3.32
C PHE A 171 -13.74 -3.07 -4.68
N ASP A 172 -14.86 -2.34 -4.72
CA ASP A 172 -15.38 -1.69 -5.94
C ASP A 172 -14.64 -0.37 -6.25
N GLU A 173 -13.33 -0.33 -5.98
CA GLU A 173 -12.47 0.83 -6.17
C GLU A 173 -11.70 0.72 -7.49
N PRO A 174 -11.51 1.83 -8.25
CA PRO A 174 -10.74 1.80 -9.48
C PRO A 174 -9.26 1.49 -9.22
N ILE A 175 -8.90 0.20 -9.30
CA ILE A 175 -7.55 -0.32 -9.06
C ILE A 175 -6.47 0.42 -9.85
N LEU A 176 -6.80 0.84 -11.08
CA LEU A 176 -5.86 1.54 -11.95
C LEU A 176 -5.44 2.89 -11.36
N VAL A 177 -6.35 3.59 -10.69
CA VAL A 177 -6.06 4.88 -10.02
C VAL A 177 -5.16 4.63 -8.82
N SER A 178 -5.49 3.64 -7.98
CA SER A 178 -4.71 3.31 -6.80
C SER A 178 -3.30 2.83 -7.16
N ALA A 179 -3.18 1.93 -8.14
CA ALA A 179 -1.89 1.47 -8.66
C ALA A 179 -1.04 2.62 -9.21
N LEU A 180 -1.65 3.56 -9.93
CA LEU A 180 -0.95 4.72 -10.50
C LEU A 180 -0.46 5.68 -9.41
N VAL A 181 -1.27 5.93 -8.39
CA VAL A 181 -0.87 6.74 -7.23
C VAL A 181 0.28 6.08 -6.48
N ILE A 182 0.19 4.77 -6.19
CA ILE A 182 1.27 4.00 -5.55
C ILE A 182 2.55 4.10 -6.37
N GLY A 183 2.50 3.80 -7.66
CA GLY A 183 3.67 3.85 -8.54
C GLY A 183 4.31 5.24 -8.62
N LEU A 184 3.51 6.31 -8.69
CA LEU A 184 4.02 7.68 -8.79
C LEU A 184 4.63 8.17 -7.47
N VAL A 185 4.01 7.84 -6.33
CA VAL A 185 4.54 8.14 -5.00
C VAL A 185 5.87 7.40 -4.80
N THR A 186 5.92 6.12 -5.14
CA THR A 186 7.14 5.31 -5.07
C THR A 186 8.23 5.82 -6.01
N PHE A 187 7.88 6.22 -7.24
CA PHE A 187 8.83 6.82 -8.18
C PHE A 187 9.48 8.07 -7.59
N GLY A 188 8.67 9.00 -7.06
CA GLY A 188 9.13 10.24 -6.47
C GLY A 188 10.00 10.02 -5.24
N LEU A 189 9.51 9.20 -4.30
CA LEU A 189 10.24 8.87 -3.08
C LEU A 189 11.54 8.14 -3.38
N SER A 190 11.54 7.12 -4.24
CA SER A 190 12.77 6.39 -4.60
C SER A 190 13.81 7.31 -5.25
N THR A 191 13.38 8.22 -6.13
CA THR A 191 14.29 9.22 -6.73
C THR A 191 14.93 10.11 -5.66
N ILE A 192 14.11 10.64 -4.73
CA ILE A 192 14.60 11.44 -3.60
C ILE A 192 15.50 10.59 -2.69
N GLY A 193 15.16 9.33 -2.46
CA GLY A 193 15.91 8.37 -1.66
C GLY A 193 17.33 8.20 -2.17
N VAL A 194 17.53 8.03 -3.49
CA VAL A 194 18.88 7.96 -4.07
C VAL A 194 19.67 9.26 -3.84
N LEU A 195 19.02 10.41 -4.02
CA LEU A 195 19.66 11.73 -3.87
C LEU A 195 20.04 12.01 -2.41
N LEU A 196 19.17 11.65 -1.46
CA LEU A 196 19.44 11.74 -0.03
C LEU A 196 20.49 10.72 0.40
N GLY A 197 20.41 9.50 -0.10
CA GLY A 197 21.39 8.44 0.14
C GLY A 197 22.80 8.89 -0.20
N ARG A 198 22.99 9.63 -1.31
CA ARG A 198 24.29 10.22 -1.66
C ARG A 198 24.82 11.17 -0.59
N ALA A 199 23.96 12.01 -0.02
CA ALA A 199 24.35 12.99 0.99
C ALA A 199 24.68 12.32 2.33
N VAL A 200 23.98 11.23 2.64
CA VAL A 200 24.08 10.54 3.93
C VAL A 200 25.12 9.41 3.92
N GLY A 201 25.43 8.83 2.75
CA GLY A 201 26.41 7.74 2.58
C GLY A 201 27.81 8.01 3.15
N PRO A 202 28.42 9.19 2.92
CA PRO A 202 29.71 9.55 3.53
C PRO A 202 29.69 9.61 5.07
N LEU A 203 28.52 9.88 5.67
CA LEU A 203 28.35 10.05 7.11
C LEU A 203 28.02 8.72 7.82
N LEU A 204 27.33 7.80 7.13
CA LEU A 204 26.80 6.56 7.70
C LEU A 204 27.55 5.27 7.31
N GLY A 205 28.48 5.34 6.33
CA GLY A 205 28.96 4.18 5.56
C GLY A 205 29.52 2.97 6.31
N ARG A 206 29.98 3.09 7.57
CA ARG A 206 30.38 1.92 8.39
C ARG A 206 29.41 1.55 9.49
N TRP A 207 28.68 2.51 10.06
CA TRP A 207 27.79 2.27 11.20
C TRP A 207 26.41 1.79 10.78
N ALA A 208 25.89 2.29 9.65
CA ALA A 208 24.55 1.93 9.19
C ALA A 208 24.43 0.46 8.76
N VAL A 209 25.46 -0.09 8.11
CA VAL A 209 25.46 -1.50 7.69
C VAL A 209 25.48 -2.44 8.90
N GLY A 210 26.29 -2.13 9.92
CA GLY A 210 26.37 -2.92 11.14
C GLY A 210 25.07 -2.88 11.97
N ILE A 211 24.51 -1.68 12.18
CA ILE A 211 23.28 -1.51 12.95
C ILE A 211 22.07 -2.12 12.23
N GLY A 212 22.00 -1.95 10.90
CA GLY A 212 20.95 -2.55 10.08
C GLY A 212 20.95 -4.08 10.11
N GLY A 213 22.13 -4.70 9.96
CA GLY A 213 22.28 -6.16 10.02
C GLY A 213 21.91 -6.74 11.39
N VAL A 214 22.37 -6.12 12.48
CA VAL A 214 22.03 -6.53 13.85
C VAL A 214 20.53 -6.36 14.12
N GLY A 215 19.93 -5.25 13.68
CA GLY A 215 18.49 -5.02 13.80
C GLY A 215 17.67 -6.08 13.06
N LEU A 216 18.08 -6.46 11.84
CA LEU A 216 17.43 -7.52 11.07
C LEU A 216 17.54 -8.89 11.76
N MET A 217 18.72 -9.24 12.28
CA MET A 217 18.90 -10.49 13.03
C MET A 217 18.00 -10.55 14.26
N LEU A 218 17.87 -9.46 15.02
CA LEU A 218 17.01 -9.40 16.19
C LEU A 218 15.52 -9.49 15.81
N LEU A 219 15.09 -8.78 14.76
CA LEU A 219 13.71 -8.82 14.30
C LEU A 219 13.33 -10.21 13.79
N GLY A 220 14.18 -10.82 12.96
CA GLY A 220 13.98 -12.18 12.45
C GLY A 220 13.93 -13.22 13.58
N THR A 221 14.84 -13.10 14.56
CA THR A 221 14.84 -13.98 15.75
C THR A 221 13.55 -13.83 16.56
N LYS A 222 13.05 -12.61 16.73
CA LYS A 222 11.79 -12.35 17.46
C LYS A 222 10.59 -13.01 16.76
N ILE A 223 10.49 -12.87 15.45
CA ILE A 223 9.40 -13.48 14.66
C ILE A 223 9.46 -15.00 14.75
N LEU A 224 10.67 -15.57 14.65
CA LEU A 224 10.91 -17.01 14.75
C LEU A 224 10.48 -17.57 16.11
N ILE A 225 10.83 -16.90 17.21
CA ILE A 225 10.42 -17.31 18.56
C ILE A 225 8.89 -17.18 18.75
N GLN A 226 8.27 -16.13 18.20
CA GLN A 226 6.82 -15.95 18.29
C GLN A 226 6.03 -17.02 17.51
N HIS A 227 6.59 -17.58 16.44
CA HIS A 227 5.93 -18.61 15.63
C HIS A 227 6.24 -20.04 16.06
N LEU A 228 7.38 -20.30 16.71
CA LEU A 228 7.72 -21.62 17.28
C LEU A 228 7.24 -21.81 18.73
N GLY A 229 6.85 -20.73 19.41
CA GLY A 229 6.37 -20.73 20.80
C GLY A 229 4.86 -20.91 20.97
N THR A 230 4.13 -21.14 19.88
CA THR A 230 2.70 -21.52 19.81
C THR A 230 2.58 -22.89 19.18
#